data_AF-A0A951M432-F1
#
_entry.id   AF-A0A951M432-F1
#
_cell.length_a   1.000
_cell.length_b   1.000
_cell.length_c   1.000
_cell.angle_alpha   90.00
_cell.angle_beta   90.00
_cell.angle_gamma   90.00
#
_symmetry.space_group_name_H-M   'P 1'
#
loop_
_entity.id
_entity.type
_entity.pdbx_description
1 polymer ?
#
loop_
_entity_poly.entity_id
_entity_poly.type
_entity_poly.pdbx_seq_one_letter_code
_entity_poly.pdbx_strand_id
1 'polypeptide(L)'
;MDSNSLLLILGGAAVVGGLFYVLNRSPKPETPEKPAGTGSNALQLQAYERLALLVDRIAIPNLLNRTSHDGLSAREMQFVLTKTIRDEFDYNISQQIYVSADVWTAVRNLKEKNLLLINQVSAALLPNASGL
;
A
#
# COMPACT_ATOMS: atom_id res chain seq x y z
N MET A 1 -73.45 -12.19 3.66
CA MET A 1 -72.27 -12.31 4.55
C MET A 1 -72.43 -11.30 5.65
N ASP A 2 -72.49 -11.77 6.88
CA ASP A 2 -72.61 -10.98 8.10
C ASP A 2 -71.28 -10.28 8.45
N SER A 3 -71.35 -9.07 9.02
CA SER A 3 -70.18 -8.26 9.34
C SER A 3 -69.18 -8.94 10.27
N ASN A 4 -69.64 -9.89 11.09
CA ASN A 4 -68.82 -10.64 12.03
C ASN A 4 -67.96 -11.71 11.32
N SER A 5 -68.53 -12.39 10.33
CA SER A 5 -67.78 -13.30 9.44
C SER A 5 -66.69 -12.57 8.64
N LEU A 6 -66.93 -11.32 8.24
CA LEU A 6 -65.93 -10.48 7.55
C LEU A 6 -64.75 -10.10 8.46
N LEU A 7 -65.01 -9.79 9.73
CA LEU A 7 -63.97 -9.47 10.71
C LEU A 7 -63.07 -10.67 11.04
N LEU A 8 -63.65 -11.88 11.14
CA LEU A 8 -62.89 -13.10 11.40
C LEU A 8 -61.95 -13.48 10.25
N ILE A 9 -62.38 -13.30 9.00
CA ILE A 9 -61.55 -13.59 7.82
C ILE A 9 -60.38 -12.59 7.72
N LEU A 10 -60.62 -11.30 7.98
CA LEU A 10 -59.56 -10.28 7.99
C LEU A 10 -58.54 -10.52 9.11
N GLY A 11 -59.00 -10.90 10.30
CA GLY A 11 -58.11 -11.27 11.41
C GLY A 11 -57.24 -12.49 11.09
N GLY A 12 -57.84 -13.52 10.50
CA GLY A 12 -57.12 -14.73 10.07
C GLY A 12 -56.05 -14.44 9.02
N ALA A 13 -56.36 -13.61 8.02
CA ALA A 13 -55.40 -13.22 6.99
C ALA A 13 -54.19 -12.45 7.55
N ALA A 14 -54.42 -11.57 8.55
CA ALA A 14 -53.34 -10.82 9.19
C ALA A 14 -52.39 -11.73 9.99
N VAL A 15 -52.91 -12.74 10.69
CA VAL A 15 -52.10 -13.71 11.45
C VAL A 15 -51.27 -14.58 10.50
N VAL A 16 -51.87 -15.07 9.42
CA VAL A 16 -51.17 -15.89 8.42
C VAL A 16 -50.09 -15.06 7.71
N GLY A 17 -50.39 -13.82 7.34
CA GLY A 17 -49.41 -12.91 6.74
C GLY A 17 -48.24 -12.59 7.69
N GLY A 18 -48.53 -12.36 8.97
CA GLY A 18 -47.51 -12.14 9.99
C GLY A 18 -46.64 -13.38 10.22
N LEU A 19 -47.25 -14.56 10.27
CA LEU A 19 -46.53 -15.82 10.43
C LEU A 19 -45.65 -16.11 9.20
N PHE A 20 -46.17 -15.90 7.99
CA PHE A 20 -45.40 -16.03 6.75
C PHE A 20 -44.22 -15.05 6.71
N TYR A 21 -44.41 -13.80 7.15
CA TYR A 21 -43.34 -12.80 7.22
C TYR A 21 -42.22 -13.19 8.20
N VAL A 22 -42.58 -13.80 9.34
CA VAL A 22 -41.60 -14.26 10.35
C VAL A 22 -40.90 -15.55 9.91
N LEU A 23 -41.64 -16.49 9.30
CA LEU A 23 -41.07 -17.76 8.81
C LEU A 23 -40.18 -17.56 7.59
N ASN A 24 -40.52 -16.61 6.72
CA ASN A 24 -39.76 -16.30 5.51
C ASN A 24 -38.71 -15.19 5.73
N ARG A 25 -38.42 -14.86 6.99
CA ARG A 25 -37.40 -13.88 7.36
C ARG A 25 -36.03 -14.53 7.18
N SER A 26 -35.44 -14.38 6.00
CA SER A 26 -34.04 -14.75 5.80
C SER A 26 -33.19 -13.93 6.79
N PRO A 27 -32.41 -14.57 7.68
CA PRO A 27 -31.46 -13.84 8.51
C PRO A 27 -30.56 -13.04 7.56
N LYS A 28 -30.45 -11.72 7.78
CA LYS A 28 -29.43 -10.92 7.08
C LYS A 28 -28.11 -11.66 7.32
N PRO A 29 -27.32 -11.96 6.27
CA PRO A 29 -26.02 -12.55 6.48
C PRO A 29 -25.26 -11.60 7.39
N GLU A 30 -25.01 -12.04 8.62
CA GLU A 30 -24.06 -11.38 9.50
C GLU A 30 -22.77 -11.38 8.71
N THR A 31 -22.39 -10.20 8.22
CA THR A 31 -21.11 -10.03 7.56
C THR A 31 -20.13 -10.38 8.66
N PRO A 32 -19.31 -11.44 8.52
CA PRO A 32 -18.40 -11.83 9.59
C PRO A 32 -17.58 -10.59 9.92
N GLU A 33 -17.81 -10.04 11.11
CA GLU A 33 -17.11 -8.86 11.58
C GLU A 33 -15.67 -9.32 11.69
N LYS A 34 -14.87 -8.95 10.69
CA LYS A 34 -13.47 -9.35 10.58
C LYS A 34 -12.85 -8.94 11.92
N PRO A 35 -12.34 -9.88 12.74
CA PRO A 35 -11.85 -9.53 14.06
C PRO A 35 -10.87 -8.39 13.84
N ALA A 36 -11.13 -7.26 14.50
CA ALA A 36 -10.32 -6.06 14.37
C ALA A 36 -8.91 -6.40 14.88
N GLY A 37 -8.09 -6.93 13.98
CA GLY A 37 -6.72 -7.33 14.23
C GLY A 37 -5.91 -6.07 14.42
N THR A 38 -5.90 -5.54 15.63
CA THR A 38 -5.04 -4.45 16.06
C THR A 38 -3.57 -4.71 15.67
N GLY A 39 -3.15 -5.98 15.64
CA GLY A 39 -1.83 -6.40 15.16
C GLY A 39 -1.60 -6.25 13.64
N SER A 40 -2.59 -6.48 12.78
CA SER A 40 -2.40 -6.30 11.33
C SER A 40 -2.29 -4.83 10.95
N ASN A 41 -3.08 -3.97 11.60
CA ASN A 41 -3.07 -2.53 11.32
C ASN A 41 -1.76 -1.87 11.78
N ALA A 42 -1.19 -2.32 12.90
CA ALA A 42 0.10 -1.83 13.39
C ALA A 42 1.26 -2.19 12.44
N LEU A 43 1.29 -3.43 11.93
CA LEU A 43 2.32 -3.86 10.97
C LEU A 43 2.19 -3.13 9.63
N GLN A 44 0.96 -2.89 9.16
CA GLN A 44 0.71 -2.08 7.97
C GLN A 44 1.25 -0.66 8.15
N LEU A 45 0.89 0.01 9.25
CA LEU A 45 1.37 1.37 9.54
C LEU A 45 2.90 1.43 9.56
N GLN A 46 3.53 0.50 10.26
CA GLN A 46 5.00 0.42 10.35
C GLN A 46 5.64 0.16 8.97
N ALA A 47 5.01 -0.63 8.11
CA ALA A 47 5.49 -0.85 6.75
C ALA A 47 5.40 0.44 5.91
N TYR A 48 4.30 1.21 6.04
CA TYR A 48 4.17 2.51 5.39
C TYR A 48 5.22 3.51 5.86
N GLU A 49 5.52 3.58 7.17
CA GLU A 49 6.60 4.42 7.70
C GLU A 49 7.96 4.04 7.12
N ARG A 50 8.28 2.74 7.05
CA ARG A 50 9.52 2.25 6.45
C ARG A 50 9.62 2.59 4.97
N LEU A 51 8.54 2.46 4.21
CA LEU A 51 8.53 2.82 2.79
C LEU A 51 8.64 4.33 2.58
N ALA A 52 8.05 5.15 3.46
CA ALA A 52 8.23 6.60 3.42
C ALA A 52 9.70 6.99 3.66
N LEU A 53 10.35 6.37 4.65
CA LEU A 53 11.78 6.55 4.91
C LEU A 53 12.64 6.07 3.74
N LEU A 54 12.30 4.93 3.13
CA LEU A 54 13.00 4.43 1.94
C LEU A 54 12.95 5.46 0.81
N VAL A 55 11.75 5.97 0.49
CA VAL A 55 11.54 6.96 -0.58
C VAL A 55 12.38 8.21 -0.35
N ASP A 56 12.39 8.73 0.88
CA ASP A 56 13.20 9.89 1.25
C ASP A 56 14.70 9.57 1.13
N ARG A 57 15.14 8.40 1.61
CA ARG A 57 16.55 8.00 1.57
C ARG A 57 17.09 7.77 0.17
N ILE A 58 16.28 7.25 -0.77
CA ILE A 58 16.69 7.00 -2.15
C ILE A 58 16.44 8.19 -3.07
N ALA A 59 15.88 9.29 -2.57
CA ALA A 59 15.75 10.52 -3.33
C ALA A 59 17.14 11.05 -3.71
N ILE A 60 17.34 11.39 -4.98
CA ILE A 60 18.65 11.80 -5.51
C ILE A 60 19.29 12.95 -4.69
N PRO A 61 18.58 14.03 -4.31
CA PRO A 61 19.16 15.09 -3.50
C PRO A 61 19.70 14.59 -2.14
N ASN A 62 18.94 13.72 -1.48
CA ASN A 62 19.30 13.18 -0.18
C ASN A 62 20.45 12.17 -0.27
N LEU A 63 20.45 11.34 -1.32
CA LEU A 63 21.57 10.44 -1.62
C LEU A 63 22.85 11.23 -1.85
N LEU A 64 22.82 12.28 -2.67
CA LEU A 64 24.00 13.11 -2.92
C LEU A 64 24.52 13.72 -1.62
N ASN A 65 23.67 14.36 -0.81
CA ASN A 65 24.10 14.98 0.44
C ASN A 65 24.74 13.98 1.43
N ARG A 66 24.27 12.73 1.46
CA ARG A 66 24.80 11.69 2.38
C ARG A 66 26.06 11.01 1.87
N THR A 67 26.27 11.02 0.56
CA THR A 67 27.28 10.18 -0.09
C THR A 67 28.36 10.98 -0.80
N SER A 68 28.20 12.30 -0.91
CA SER A 68 29.22 13.20 -1.44
C SER A 68 30.47 13.15 -0.57
N HIS A 69 31.54 12.62 -1.14
CA HIS A 69 32.89 12.69 -0.62
C HIS A 69 33.74 13.41 -1.66
N ASP A 70 34.54 14.35 -1.21
CA ASP A 70 35.47 15.09 -2.07
C ASP A 70 36.43 14.11 -2.77
N GLY A 71 36.62 14.30 -4.08
CA GLY A 71 37.62 13.56 -4.86
C GLY A 71 37.14 12.28 -5.56
N LEU A 72 35.85 11.90 -5.50
CA LEU A 72 35.34 10.79 -6.30
C LEU A 72 35.23 11.16 -7.79
N SER A 73 35.66 10.25 -8.67
CA SER A 73 35.35 10.35 -10.10
C SER A 73 33.86 10.12 -10.36
N ALA A 74 33.36 10.63 -11.50
CA ALA A 74 31.97 10.42 -11.92
C ALA A 74 31.56 8.93 -11.91
N ARG A 75 32.46 8.03 -12.31
CA ARG A 75 32.21 6.58 -12.34
C ARG A 75 32.13 5.97 -10.94
N GLU A 76 33.00 6.39 -10.03
CA GLU A 76 32.96 5.93 -8.63
C GLU A 76 31.70 6.45 -7.95
N MET A 77 31.34 7.72 -8.17
CA MET A 77 30.10 8.30 -7.65
C MET A 77 28.87 7.54 -8.17
N GLN A 78 28.81 7.23 -9.47
CA GLN A 78 27.74 6.41 -10.06
C GLN A 78 27.65 5.04 -9.37
N PHE A 79 28.78 4.36 -9.20
CA PHE A 79 28.81 3.05 -8.54
C PHE A 79 28.26 3.13 -7.11
N VAL A 80 28.75 4.09 -6.33
CA VAL A 80 28.35 4.27 -4.94
C VAL A 80 26.85 4.59 -4.84
N LEU A 81 26.34 5.56 -5.61
CA LEU A 81 24.92 5.94 -5.58
C LEU A 81 24.00 4.77 -5.98
N THR A 82 24.33 4.06 -7.07
CA THR A 82 23.49 2.94 -7.53
C THR A 82 23.57 1.74 -6.59
N LYS A 83 24.69 1.54 -5.88
CA LYS A 83 24.81 0.52 -4.83
C LYS A 83 23.94 0.88 -3.64
N THR A 84 24.03 2.11 -3.13
CA THR A 84 23.25 2.56 -1.97
C THR A 84 21.74 2.43 -2.21
N ILE A 85 21.24 2.78 -3.40
CA ILE A 85 19.83 2.60 -3.74
C ILE A 85 19.42 1.12 -3.64
N ARG A 86 20.23 0.21 -4.17
CA ARG A 86 19.93 -1.23 -4.15
C ARG A 86 19.92 -1.77 -2.73
N ASP A 87 20.95 -1.45 -1.95
CA ASP A 87 21.07 -1.92 -0.56
C ASP A 87 19.88 -1.46 0.30
N GLU A 88 19.48 -0.17 0.22
CA GLU A 88 18.35 0.37 0.97
C GLU A 88 17.01 -0.26 0.52
N PHE A 89 16.86 -0.49 -0.78
CA PHE A 89 15.67 -1.15 -1.34
C PHE A 89 15.57 -2.61 -0.88
N ASP A 90 16.67 -3.37 -0.96
CA ASP A 90 16.74 -4.77 -0.56
C ASP A 90 16.47 -4.93 0.94
N TYR A 91 16.96 -4.01 1.77
CA TYR A 91 16.65 -3.97 3.21
C TYR A 91 15.14 -3.82 3.49
N ASN A 92 14.41 -3.13 2.62
CA ASN A 92 12.99 -2.85 2.77
C ASN A 92 12.07 -3.76 1.92
N ILE A 93 12.61 -4.73 1.19
CA ILE A 93 11.84 -5.61 0.27
C ILE A 93 10.69 -6.35 0.99
N SER A 94 10.90 -6.70 2.27
CA SER A 94 9.92 -7.44 3.06
C SER A 94 8.64 -6.64 3.33
N GLN A 95 8.69 -5.30 3.24
CA GLN A 95 7.52 -4.45 3.48
C GLN A 95 6.43 -4.62 2.43
N GLN A 96 6.75 -5.20 1.25
CA GLN A 96 5.81 -5.41 0.16
C GLN A 96 4.57 -6.23 0.54
N ILE A 97 4.68 -7.12 1.54
CA ILE A 97 3.57 -8.00 1.95
C ILE A 97 2.53 -7.27 2.82
N TYR A 98 2.86 -6.06 3.29
CA TYR A 98 2.03 -5.29 4.22
C TYR A 98 1.40 -4.04 3.61
N VAL A 99 1.65 -3.75 2.32
CA VAL A 99 1.13 -2.56 1.63
C VAL A 99 0.34 -2.93 0.38
N SER A 100 -0.42 -1.98 -0.16
CA SER A 100 -1.12 -2.20 -1.43
C SER A 100 -0.15 -2.38 -2.59
N ALA A 101 -0.59 -3.14 -3.61
CA ALA A 101 0.19 -3.37 -4.83
C ALA A 101 0.54 -2.05 -5.55
N ASP A 102 -0.34 -1.06 -5.49
CA ASP A 102 -0.13 0.26 -6.10
C ASP A 102 1.03 1.01 -5.42
N VAL A 103 1.05 1.02 -4.08
CA VAL A 103 2.13 1.65 -3.30
C VAL A 103 3.45 0.94 -3.56
N TRP A 104 3.45 -0.39 -3.53
CA TRP A 104 4.65 -1.16 -3.83
C TRP A 104 5.18 -0.89 -5.24
N THR A 105 4.28 -0.79 -6.22
CA THR A 105 4.64 -0.48 -7.61
C THR A 105 5.18 0.94 -7.74
N ALA A 106 4.61 1.92 -7.03
CA ALA A 106 5.13 3.28 -7.02
C ALA A 106 6.57 3.35 -6.45
N VAL A 107 6.84 2.65 -5.35
CA VAL A 107 8.19 2.57 -4.75
C VAL A 107 9.19 1.92 -5.72
N ARG A 108 8.82 0.80 -6.35
CA ARG A 108 9.67 0.16 -7.38
C ARG A 108 9.97 1.09 -8.54
N ASN A 109 8.95 1.76 -9.05
CA ASN A 109 9.10 2.70 -10.17
C ASN A 109 10.01 3.87 -9.80
N LEU A 110 9.92 4.40 -8.58
CA LEU A 110 10.84 5.44 -8.11
C LEU A 110 12.30 4.94 -8.11
N LYS A 111 12.55 3.76 -7.54
CA LYS A 111 13.87 3.14 -7.51
C LYS A 111 14.45 2.98 -8.92
N GLU A 112 13.68 2.43 -9.86
CA GLU A 112 14.13 2.25 -11.24
C GLU A 112 14.39 3.58 -11.96
N LYS A 113 13.52 4.59 -11.75
CA LYS A 113 13.72 5.93 -12.30
C LYS A 113 15.00 6.59 -11.77
N ASN A 114 15.27 6.47 -10.47
CA ASN A 114 16.47 7.06 -9.88
C ASN A 114 17.73 6.38 -10.42
N LEU A 115 17.73 5.05 -10.54
CA LEU A 115 18.84 4.30 -11.16
C LEU A 115 19.07 4.74 -12.62
N LEU A 116 17.99 4.87 -13.40
CA LEU A 116 18.07 5.31 -14.79
C LEU A 116 18.67 6.71 -14.89
N LEU A 117 18.20 7.65 -14.08
CA LEU A 117 18.70 9.03 -14.07
C LEU A 117 20.18 9.09 -13.72
N ILE A 118 20.61 8.37 -12.69
CA ILE A 118 22.04 8.31 -12.31
C ILE A 118 22.89 7.78 -13.47
N ASN A 119 22.44 6.71 -14.13
CA ASN A 119 23.16 6.15 -15.27
C ASN A 119 23.21 7.11 -16.47
N GLN A 120 22.12 7.82 -16.76
CA GLN A 120 22.06 8.80 -17.85
C GLN A 120 22.99 9.99 -17.60
N VAL A 121 22.95 10.55 -16.38
CA VAL A 121 23.84 11.66 -16.00
C VAL A 121 25.29 11.21 -16.06
N SER A 122 25.62 10.04 -15.53
CA SER A 122 26.99 9.51 -15.58
C SER A 122 27.49 9.28 -17.01
N ALA A 123 26.62 8.89 -17.94
CA ALA A 123 26.97 8.70 -19.35
C ALA A 123 27.23 10.02 -20.08
N ALA A 124 26.63 11.12 -19.62
CA ALA A 124 26.86 12.46 -20.16
C ALA A 124 28.16 13.11 -19.64
N LEU A 125 28.74 12.58 -18.56
CA LEU A 125 29.97 13.08 -17.96
C LEU A 125 31.20 12.34 -18.51
N LEU A 126 32.34 13.04 -18.55
CA LEU A 126 33.62 12.37 -18.82
C LEU A 126 33.90 11.36 -17.67
N PRO A 127 34.43 10.16 -17.94
CA PRO A 127 34.67 9.14 -16.91
C PRO A 127 35.53 9.62 -15.74
N ASN A 128 36.42 10.58 -16.00
CA ASN A 128 37.36 11.16 -15.04
C ASN A 128 36.94 12.56 -14.54
N ALA A 129 35.73 13.02 -14.86
CA ALA A 129 35.21 14.25 -14.28
C ALA A 129 35.10 14.07 -12.77
N SER A 130 35.79 14.91 -12.00
CA SER A 130 35.68 14.96 -10.53
C SER A 130 34.66 16.03 -10.13
N GLY A 131 34.03 15.87 -8.97
CA GLY A 131 33.28 16.94 -8.33
C GLY A 131 34.21 18.01 -7.75
N LEU A 132 34.75 18.87 -8.62
CA LEU A 132 35.45 20.13 -8.30
C LEU A 132 35.01 21.22 -9.29
#